data_AF-A0A8I2YZ53-F1
#
_entry.id   AF-A0A8I2YZ53-F1
#
_cell.length_a   1.000
_cell.length_b   1.000
_cell.length_c   1.000
_cell.angle_alpha   90.00
_cell.angle_beta   90.00
_cell.angle_gamma   90.00
#
_symmetry.space_group_name_H-M   'P 1'
#
loop_
_entity.id
_entity.type
_entity.pdbx_description
1 polymer ?
#
loop_
_entity_poly.entity_id
_entity_poly.type
_entity_poly.pdbx_seq_one_letter_code
_entity_poly.pdbx_strand_id
1 'polypeptide(L)' 'MKHTDFLKAGLKKLQDQTRDRKVALQARLKASQPISEADEEWLDNAGNLVD' A
#
# COMPACT_ATOMS: atom_id res chain seq x y z
N MET A 1 -27.55 4.99 4.46
CA MET A 1 -26.11 5.23 4.71
C MET A 1 -25.74 6.54 4.04
N LYS A 2 -25.09 7.50 4.73
CA LYS A 2 -24.70 8.76 4.07
C LYS A 2 -23.57 8.43 3.10
N HIS A 3 -23.58 9.00 1.89
CA HIS A 3 -22.55 8.76 0.87
C HIS A 3 -21.12 8.98 1.40
N THR A 4 -20.95 9.92 2.33
CA THR A 4 -19.71 10.19 3.05
C THR A 4 -19.20 9.02 3.88
N ASP A 5 -20.07 8.22 4.49
CA ASP A 5 -19.66 7.06 5.28
C ASP A 5 -19.13 5.95 4.37
N PHE A 6 -19.73 5.79 3.19
CA PHE A 6 -19.27 4.83 2.17
C PHE A 6 -17.89 5.23 1.63
N LEU A 7 -17.69 6.52 1.33
CA LEU A 7 -16.39 7.05 0.89
C LEU A 7 -15.31 6.87 1.96
N LYS A 8 -15.62 7.14 3.23
CA LYS A 8 -14.67 6.92 4.34
C LYS A 8 -14.28 5.44 4.48
N ALA A 9 -15.24 4.53 4.36
CA ALA A 9 -14.98 3.10 4.39
C ALA A 9 -14.10 2.66 3.20
N GLY A 10 -14.37 3.19 2.01
CA GLY A 10 -13.55 2.96 0.82
C GLY A 10 -12.11 3.45 0.98
N LEU A 11 -11.94 4.68 1.48
CA LEU A 11 -10.61 5.26 1.76
C LEU A 11 -9.85 4.42 2.77
N LYS A 12 -10.49 4.04 3.88
CA LYS A 12 -9.87 3.19 4.90
C LYS A 12 -9.41 1.86 4.30
N LYS A 13 -10.24 1.23 3.48
CA LYS A 13 -9.89 -0.03 2.81
C LYS A 13 -8.66 0.13 1.92
N LEU A 14 -8.58 1.21 1.15
CA LEU A 14 -7.42 1.49 0.29
C LEU A 14 -6.15 1.72 1.12
N GLN A 15 -6.24 2.48 2.21
CA GLN A 15 -5.11 2.70 3.13
C GLN A 15 -4.62 1.39 3.75
N ASP A 16 -5.56 0.55 4.21
CA ASP A 16 -5.23 -0.77 4.77
C ASP A 16 -4.54 -1.66 3.72
N GLN A 17 -5.04 -1.69 2.47
CA GLN A 17 -4.41 -2.44 1.37
C GLN A 17 -3.00 -1.93 1.03
N THR A 18 -2.80 -0.61 0.99
CA THR A 18 -1.49 0.01 0.75
C THR A 18 -0.51 -0.35 1.85
N ARG A 19 -0.93 -0.28 3.13
CA ARG A 19 -0.11 -0.68 4.27
C ARG A 19 0.29 -2.14 4.17
N ASP A 20 -0.68 -3.02 3.91
CA ASP A 20 -0.45 -4.47 3.90
C ASP A 20 0.50 -4.87 2.75
N ARG A 21 0.36 -4.26 1.56
CA ARG A 21 1.31 -4.44 0.45
C ARG A 21 2.72 -3.99 0.85
N LYS A 22 2.87 -2.81 1.46
CA LYS A 22 4.16 -2.29 1.91
C LYS A 22 4.83 -3.22 2.91
N VAL A 23 4.09 -3.69 3.92
CA VAL A 23 4.59 -4.63 4.93
C VAL A 23 5.06 -5.94 4.28
N ALA A 24 4.28 -6.49 3.35
CA ALA A 24 4.65 -7.73 2.66
C ALA A 24 5.93 -7.57 1.82
N LEU A 25 6.06 -6.48 1.06
CA LEU A 25 7.26 -6.22 0.26
C LEU A 25 8.50 -5.98 1.13
N GLN A 26 8.36 -5.21 2.22
CA GLN A 26 9.44 -5.02 3.18
C GLN A 26 9.87 -6.33 3.85
N ALA A 27 8.93 -7.24 4.13
CA ALA A 27 9.26 -8.57 4.66
C ALA A 27 10.06 -9.41 3.66
N ARG A 28 9.70 -9.38 2.38
CA ARG A 28 10.44 -10.06 1.30
C ARG A 28 11.85 -9.51 1.16
N LEU A 29 12.00 -8.19 1.14
CA LEU A 29 13.30 -7.52 1.09
C LEU A 29 14.18 -7.88 2.29
N LYS A 30 13.61 -7.90 3.51
CA LYS A 30 14.32 -8.35 4.72
C LYS A 30 14.77 -9.81 4.65
N ALA A 31 14.04 -10.64 3.94
CA ALA A 31 14.40 -12.04 3.67
C ALA A 31 15.34 -12.20 2.46
N SER A 32 15.86 -11.09 1.90
CA SER A 32 16.67 -11.07 0.67
C SER A 32 15.99 -11.76 -0.52
N GLN A 33 14.65 -11.80 -0.52
CA GLN A 33 13.88 -12.31 -1.65
C GLN A 33 13.75 -11.23 -2.71
N PRO A 34 13.90 -11.58 -4.00
CA PRO A 34 13.67 -10.62 -5.08
C PRO A 34 12.20 -10.21 -5.10
N ILE A 35 11.96 -8.95 -5.46
CA ILE A 35 10.63 -8.42 -5.76
C ILE A 35 10.60 -7.99 -7.24
N SER A 36 9.41 -7.71 -7.77
CA SER A 36 9.30 -7.29 -9.17
C SER A 36 9.77 -5.85 -9.36
N GLU A 37 10.23 -5.48 -10.55
CA GLU A 37 10.58 -4.09 -10.89
C GLU A 37 9.41 -3.13 -10.62
N ALA A 38 8.17 -3.57 -10.89
CA ALA A 38 6.96 -2.79 -10.58
C ALA A 38 6.72 -2.62 -9.07
N ASP A 39 7.14 -3.58 -8.24
CA ASP A 39 7.09 -3.44 -6.78
C ASP A 39 8.22 -2.56 -6.24
N GLU A 40 9.40 -2.61 -6.86
CA GLU A 40 10.52 -1.70 -6.58
C GLU A 40 10.15 -0.27 -6.93
N GLU A 41 9.69 -0.01 -8.16
CA GLU A 41 9.22 1.30 -8.60
C GLU A 41 8.07 1.81 -7.72
N TRP A 42 7.16 0.93 -7.31
CA TRP A 42 6.08 1.30 -6.40
C TRP A 42 6.59 1.67 -4.99
N LEU A 43 7.61 0.97 -4.47
CA LEU A 43 8.26 1.29 -3.19
C LEU A 43 9.08 2.58 -3.25
N ASP A 44 9.79 2.81 -4.37
CA ASP A 44 10.62 4.00 -4.57
C ASP A 44 9.77 5.25 -4.73
N ASN A 45 8.58 5.11 -5.33
CA ASN A 45 7.58 6.18 -5.45
C ASN A 45 6.63 6.27 -4.23
N ALA A 46 6.86 5.51 -3.15
CA ALA A 46 5.94 5.32 -2.02
C ALA A 46 5.75 6.52 -1.05
N GLY A 47 5.92 7.76 -1.52
CA GLY A 47 5.65 8.97 -0.74
C GLY A 47 4.40 9.75 -1.15
N ASN A 48 3.78 9.47 -2.31
CA ASN A 48 2.98 10.53 -2.96
C ASN A 48 1.47 10.31 -3.08
N LEU A 49 0.84 9.41 -2.31
CA LEU A 49 -0.61 9.21 -2.50
C LEU A 49 -1.52 9.24 -1.27
N VAL A 50 -1.06 9.16 -0.03
CA VAL A 50 -1.84 9.65 1.13
C VAL A 50 -0.91 9.90 2.34
N ASP A 51 -0.38 11.11 2.47
CA ASP A 51 -0.13 11.73 3.78
C ASP A 51 -1.24 12.77 4.02
#